data_AF-A0A4W5NSY0-F1
#
_entry.id   AF-A0A4W5NSY0-F1
#
_cell.length_a   1.000
_cell.length_b   1.000
_cell.length_c   1.000
_cell.angle_alpha   90.00
_cell.angle_beta   90.00
_cell.angle_gamma   90.00
#
_symmetry.space_group_name_H-M   'P 1'
#
loop_
_entity.id
_entity.type
_entity.pdbx_description
1 polymer ?
#
loop_
_entity_poly.entity_id
_entity_poly.type
_entity_poly.pdbx_seq_one_letter_code
_entity_poly.pdbx_strand_id
1 'polypeptide(L)'
;MDESTNITNAATPDFDVYGAMDWSDGVGTLPGSELKFKVNEFGVLEVLTEEGDDERVKKSHATTTWAVPTAQEGAGSCLNQHPRLRRGLVCVRCQRKGSPVDFLSDCLHCSERCLQQDHELKLKKEVSKSNGEVVGVSCKRPQQQDKESLADKMDTTEVLPEDHDEDYEEKDSRKTTRGAPRGKRKRRGDAALLRHTVPYGGKKNSWCWASYLEQDKAIAAPTKLFKEHQAFPQSKNGFRVGMRLEGVDPEHPSMYCVLTVAEVSGHRIRLHFDKNLDCYDFWVNSNSADIHPVGWCEKTGHKLHPPKGMKDEEFGWSSYIKQSKAQAAPKALFENQNTTVTPLGFRIGMKLEAIDKKNPSFICVATVTDMVDSRFLVHFDNWDESYDFWCDATSPYIHPVGWCQDNDRILTTPPGYPSVKDFSWGKYLEETNSSPAPARAFKGKPPHTFLPLMKLETVDKRNPMLVRVATVVDTDDHRIKIHFDGWTDEYDYWVDTDSPDIHPAGWCAKTGHPLQPPISEWLYDSS
;
A
#
# COMPACT_ATOMS: atom_id res chain seq x y z
N MET A 1 1.98 58.04 -6.02
CA MET A 1 2.95 58.14 -4.92
C MET A 1 2.17 57.73 -3.68
N ASP A 2 2.16 56.43 -3.40
CA ASP A 2 1.59 55.89 -2.17
C ASP A 2 2.74 55.53 -1.25
N GLU A 3 2.77 56.13 -0.06
CA GLU A 3 3.76 55.87 0.97
C GLU A 3 3.03 55.33 2.22
N SER A 4 3.12 54.01 2.35
CA SER A 4 3.28 53.21 3.58
C SER A 4 2.85 53.78 4.94
N THR A 5 1.90 53.07 5.57
CA THR A 5 1.87 52.89 7.04
C THR A 5 1.88 51.40 7.40
N ASN A 6 2.96 51.00 8.08
CA ASN A 6 3.19 49.70 8.71
C ASN A 6 2.07 49.34 9.71
N ILE A 7 1.48 48.16 9.57
CA ILE A 7 0.72 47.52 10.65
C ILE A 7 1.55 46.33 11.14
N THR A 8 2.07 46.48 12.34
CA THR A 8 2.75 45.44 13.13
C THR A 8 1.77 44.35 13.55
N ASN A 9 2.15 43.09 13.35
CA ASN A 9 1.46 41.90 13.89
C ASN A 9 1.27 42.02 15.41
N ALA A 10 0.03 42.26 15.85
CA ALA A 10 -0.38 42.02 17.22
C ALA A 10 -0.80 40.54 17.34
N ALA A 11 -0.11 39.80 18.23
CA ALA A 11 -0.53 38.46 18.62
C ALA A 11 -1.92 38.54 19.27
N THR A 12 -2.84 37.67 18.84
CA THR A 12 -4.14 37.45 19.48
C THR A 12 -3.91 36.99 20.93
N PRO A 13 -4.58 37.59 21.94
CA PRO A 13 -4.48 37.11 23.31
C PRO A 13 -5.16 35.75 23.42
N ASP A 14 -4.49 34.78 24.04
CA ASP A 14 -5.09 33.51 24.42
C ASP A 14 -6.36 33.78 25.26
N PHE A 15 -7.50 33.30 24.77
CA PHE A 15 -8.77 33.44 25.46
C PHE A 15 -8.76 32.55 26.71
N ASP A 16 -8.74 33.17 27.88
CA ASP A 16 -8.76 32.46 29.17
C ASP A 16 -10.17 31.91 29.44
N VAL A 17 -10.35 30.64 29.06
CA VAL A 17 -11.61 29.90 29.25
C VAL A 17 -11.99 29.79 30.72
N TYR A 18 -11.02 29.72 31.64
CA TYR A 18 -11.30 29.60 33.07
C TYR A 18 -11.75 30.94 33.68
N GLY A 19 -11.15 32.04 33.23
CA GLY A 19 -11.52 33.40 33.62
C GLY A 19 -12.86 33.87 33.05
N ALA A 20 -13.37 33.21 32.01
CA ALA A 20 -14.67 33.50 31.41
C ALA A 20 -15.86 32.85 32.14
N MET A 21 -15.62 32.02 33.16
CA MET A 21 -16.63 31.31 33.93
C MET A 21 -16.77 31.85 35.35
N ASP A 22 -17.99 31.87 35.87
CA ASP A 22 -18.26 32.13 37.29
C ASP A 22 -18.16 30.81 38.06
N TRP A 23 -17.29 30.77 39.08
CA TRP A 23 -17.02 29.55 39.86
C TRP A 23 -17.66 29.61 41.24
N SER A 24 -18.37 28.54 41.60
CA SER A 24 -18.91 28.32 42.95
C SER A 24 -18.76 26.84 43.35
N ASP A 25 -18.18 26.56 44.51
CA ASP A 25 -17.98 25.20 45.06
C ASP A 25 -17.37 24.18 44.08
N GLY A 26 -16.44 24.62 43.22
CA GLY A 26 -15.76 23.77 42.23
C GLY A 26 -16.55 23.49 40.95
N VAL A 27 -17.70 24.16 40.78
CA VAL A 27 -18.52 24.14 39.57
C VAL A 27 -18.45 25.49 38.87
N GLY A 28 -18.06 25.50 37.60
CA GLY A 28 -18.03 26.67 36.73
C GLY A 28 -19.31 26.79 35.92
N THR A 29 -19.85 28.00 35.79
CA THR A 29 -21.01 28.32 34.94
C THR A 29 -20.68 29.49 34.02
N LEU A 30 -21.17 29.43 32.78
CA LEU A 30 -20.99 30.54 31.83
C LEU A 30 -22.13 31.56 31.99
N PRO A 31 -21.83 32.88 32.02
CA PRO A 31 -22.86 33.91 32.05
C PRO A 31 -23.82 33.75 30.87
N GLY A 32 -25.11 33.50 31.16
CA GLY A 32 -26.15 33.29 30.15
C GLY A 32 -26.37 31.84 29.69
N SER A 33 -25.73 30.85 30.35
CA SER A 33 -25.95 29.42 30.09
C SER A 33 -26.29 28.66 31.38
N GLU A 34 -27.13 27.64 31.29
CA GLU A 34 -27.42 26.70 32.40
C GLU A 34 -26.41 25.53 32.46
N LEU A 35 -25.41 25.52 31.58
CA LEU A 35 -24.37 24.49 31.57
C LEU A 35 -23.44 24.65 32.77
N LYS A 36 -23.31 23.57 33.53
CA LYS A 36 -22.41 23.44 34.68
C LYS A 36 -21.18 22.65 34.28
N PHE A 37 -20.00 23.11 34.67
CA PHE A 37 -18.73 22.47 34.36
C PHE A 37 -17.97 22.14 35.64
N LYS A 38 -17.20 21.06 35.66
CA LYS A 38 -16.29 20.69 36.76
C LYS A 38 -14.91 20.38 36.21
N VAL A 39 -13.86 20.74 36.93
CA VAL A 39 -12.50 20.34 36.57
C VAL A 39 -12.19 18.97 37.17
N ASN A 40 -11.79 18.01 36.34
CA ASN A 40 -11.37 16.69 36.80
C ASN A 40 -9.93 16.71 37.36
N GLU A 41 -9.47 15.58 37.90
CA GLU A 41 -8.13 15.45 38.51
C GLU A 41 -6.96 15.71 37.54
N PHE A 42 -7.24 15.75 36.23
CA PHE A 42 -6.28 16.02 35.16
C PHE A 42 -6.32 17.47 34.65
N GLY A 43 -7.14 18.35 35.25
CA GLY A 43 -7.24 19.75 34.85
C GLY A 43 -8.10 19.99 33.60
N VAL A 44 -9.02 19.06 33.28
CA VAL A 44 -9.92 19.16 32.12
C VAL A 44 -11.34 19.51 32.58
N LEU A 45 -12.02 20.42 31.89
CA LEU A 45 -13.42 20.77 32.12
C LEU A 45 -14.38 19.68 31.58
N GLU A 46 -15.23 19.15 32.46
CA GLU A 46 -16.29 18.19 32.17
C GLU A 46 -17.66 18.84 32.39
N VAL A 47 -18.64 18.54 31.55
CA VAL A 47 -20.02 19.07 31.68
C VAL A 47 -20.80 18.19 32.65
N LEU A 48 -21.38 18.79 33.68
CA LEU A 48 -22.29 18.13 34.60
C LEU A 48 -23.70 18.12 34.00
N THR A 49 -24.15 16.97 33.51
CA THR A 49 -25.54 16.75 33.10
C THR A 49 -26.34 16.24 34.30
N GLU A 50 -27.41 16.93 34.68
CA GLU A 50 -28.32 16.49 35.75
C GLU A 50 -29.23 15.34 35.28
N GLU A 51 -28.67 14.17 34.95
CA GLU A 51 -29.43 12.92 34.84
C GLU A 51 -28.60 11.74 35.40
N GLY A 52 -28.86 11.45 36.68
CA GLY A 52 -28.73 10.19 37.41
C GLY A 52 -27.69 9.13 37.00
N ASP A 53 -26.60 9.07 37.76
CA ASP A 53 -25.92 7.81 38.08
C ASP A 53 -26.85 6.96 38.98
N ASP A 54 -27.42 5.87 38.47
CA ASP A 54 -27.85 4.71 39.27
C ASP A 54 -27.97 3.41 38.44
N GLU A 55 -27.09 2.45 38.78
CA GLU A 55 -27.08 0.99 38.61
C GLU A 55 -27.61 0.23 37.35
N ARG A 56 -26.67 -0.59 36.83
CA ARG A 56 -26.76 -2.00 36.37
C ARG A 56 -27.47 -2.39 35.05
N VAL A 57 -26.61 -2.90 34.16
CA VAL A 57 -26.77 -4.09 33.30
C VAL A 57 -28.05 -4.16 32.46
N LYS A 58 -27.92 -3.84 31.17
CA LYS A 58 -28.54 -4.61 30.08
C LYS A 58 -27.73 -4.43 28.80
N LYS A 59 -27.32 -5.58 28.25
CA LYS A 59 -26.74 -5.75 26.91
C LYS A 59 -27.62 -5.05 25.87
N SER A 60 -27.01 -4.32 24.94
CA SER A 60 -27.61 -3.99 23.65
C SER A 60 -26.64 -4.37 22.53
N HIS A 61 -26.68 -5.67 22.18
CA HIS A 61 -26.45 -6.10 20.81
C HIS A 61 -27.61 -5.52 19.97
N ALA A 62 -27.30 -4.76 18.94
CA ALA A 62 -28.22 -4.47 17.84
C ALA A 62 -27.62 -5.03 16.55
N THR A 63 -27.69 -6.35 16.40
CA THR A 63 -27.48 -7.03 15.12
C THR A 63 -28.85 -7.41 14.58
N THR A 64 -29.45 -6.56 13.74
CA THR A 64 -30.67 -6.92 13.02
C THR A 64 -30.25 -7.69 11.77
N THR A 65 -30.27 -9.02 11.87
CA THR A 65 -30.10 -9.92 10.72
C THR A 65 -31.46 -10.14 10.08
N TRP A 66 -31.67 -9.64 8.86
CA TRP A 66 -32.80 -10.05 8.03
C TRP A 66 -32.37 -11.25 7.17
N ALA A 67 -32.91 -12.42 7.48
CA ALA A 67 -32.79 -13.60 6.63
C ALA A 67 -33.80 -13.50 5.47
N VAL A 68 -33.32 -13.64 4.24
CA VAL A 68 -34.15 -13.79 3.04
C VAL A 68 -33.87 -15.17 2.43
N PRO A 69 -34.88 -15.96 2.01
CA PRO A 69 -34.66 -17.29 1.45
C PRO A 69 -34.14 -17.18 0.01
N THR A 70 -33.00 -17.82 -0.28
CA THR A 70 -32.49 -17.96 -1.64
C THR A 70 -33.09 -19.20 -2.29
N ALA A 71 -33.92 -19.01 -3.32
CA ALA A 71 -34.30 -20.08 -4.23
C ALA A 71 -33.09 -20.46 -5.09
N GLN A 72 -32.67 -21.72 -4.99
CA GLN A 72 -31.74 -22.35 -5.91
C GLN A 72 -32.46 -22.77 -7.19
N GLU A 73 -31.87 -22.41 -8.32
CA GLU A 73 -31.78 -23.14 -9.60
C GLU A 73 -30.87 -22.23 -10.48
N GLY A 74 -29.79 -22.62 -11.15
CA GLY A 74 -29.29 -23.92 -11.55
C GLY A 74 -28.67 -23.76 -12.94
N ALA A 75 -27.54 -23.02 -13.08
CA ALA A 75 -26.60 -23.08 -14.22
C ALA A 75 -25.45 -22.06 -14.07
N GLY A 76 -24.18 -22.51 -14.20
CA GLY A 76 -23.06 -21.64 -14.57
C GLY A 76 -22.13 -21.08 -13.47
N SER A 77 -21.82 -21.87 -12.44
CA SER A 77 -20.83 -21.49 -11.40
C SER A 77 -19.39 -21.60 -11.92
N CYS A 78 -18.82 -20.50 -12.44
CA CYS A 78 -17.37 -20.20 -12.39
C CYS A 78 -17.03 -18.79 -12.94
N LEU A 79 -17.83 -18.24 -13.86
CA LEU A 79 -17.42 -17.07 -14.66
C LEU A 79 -17.63 -15.69 -14.00
N ASN A 80 -18.27 -15.62 -12.82
CA ASN A 80 -18.68 -14.34 -12.22
C ASN A 80 -17.94 -13.95 -10.91
N GLN A 81 -16.84 -14.61 -10.57
CA GLN A 81 -15.98 -14.18 -9.46
C GLN A 81 -14.55 -13.95 -9.97
N HIS A 82 -14.10 -12.69 -9.87
CA HIS A 82 -12.71 -12.22 -9.97
C HIS A 82 -12.20 -11.68 -11.33
N PRO A 83 -11.89 -10.37 -11.41
CA PRO A 83 -11.26 -9.72 -12.57
C PRO A 83 -9.86 -10.25 -12.93
N ARG A 84 -9.17 -10.93 -12.01
CA ARG A 84 -7.81 -11.47 -12.23
C ARG A 84 -7.77 -12.72 -13.13
N LEU A 85 -8.91 -13.38 -13.37
CA LEU A 85 -9.02 -14.54 -14.27
C LEU A 85 -9.13 -14.16 -15.77
N ARG A 86 -9.11 -12.86 -16.12
CA ARG A 86 -9.04 -12.40 -17.53
C ARG A 86 -7.63 -12.46 -18.15
N ARG A 87 -6.64 -13.06 -17.48
CA ARG A 87 -5.22 -13.04 -17.92
C ARG A 87 -4.74 -14.28 -18.69
N GLY A 88 -5.67 -15.18 -19.08
CA GLY A 88 -5.35 -16.40 -19.81
C GLY A 88 -4.65 -17.45 -18.94
N LEU A 89 -5.11 -18.69 -19.02
CA LEU A 89 -4.53 -19.83 -18.30
C LEU A 89 -3.41 -20.45 -19.14
N VAL A 90 -2.41 -21.03 -18.49
CA VAL A 90 -1.30 -21.74 -19.14
C VAL A 90 -1.23 -23.17 -18.64
N CYS A 91 -1.28 -24.13 -19.56
CA CYS A 91 -1.27 -25.54 -19.21
C CYS A 91 0.09 -25.93 -18.64
N VAL A 92 0.13 -26.43 -17.41
CA VAL A 92 1.38 -26.82 -16.74
C VAL A 92 2.15 -27.92 -17.47
N ARG A 93 1.44 -28.69 -18.32
CA ARG A 93 2.03 -29.81 -19.08
C ARG A 93 2.52 -29.40 -20.46
N CYS A 94 1.68 -28.76 -21.27
CA CYS A 94 1.98 -28.46 -22.68
C CYS A 94 2.25 -26.97 -22.95
N GLN A 95 2.23 -26.12 -21.92
CA GLN A 95 2.45 -24.68 -21.99
C GLN A 95 1.48 -23.93 -22.94
N ARG A 96 0.39 -24.58 -23.35
CA ARG A 96 -0.66 -23.97 -24.18
C ARG A 96 -1.38 -22.90 -23.37
N LYS A 97 -1.53 -21.71 -23.96
CA LYS A 97 -2.34 -20.62 -23.41
C LYS A 97 -3.78 -20.74 -23.90
N GLY A 98 -4.76 -20.46 -23.04
CA GLY A 98 -6.17 -20.50 -23.39
C GLY A 98 -7.04 -19.80 -22.35
N SER A 99 -8.33 -19.67 -22.66
CA SER A 99 -9.31 -19.11 -21.74
C SER A 99 -9.78 -20.17 -20.73
N PRO A 100 -10.50 -19.79 -19.66
CA PRO A 100 -11.03 -20.75 -18.70
C PRO A 100 -11.90 -21.86 -19.30
N VAL A 101 -12.53 -21.66 -20.47
CA VAL A 101 -13.29 -22.70 -21.16
C VAL A 101 -12.42 -23.71 -21.91
N ASP A 102 -11.14 -23.37 -22.16
CA ASP A 102 -10.17 -24.24 -22.82
C ASP A 102 -9.41 -25.13 -21.82
N PHE A 103 -9.74 -25.04 -20.53
CA PHE A 103 -9.07 -25.71 -19.41
C PHE A 103 -10.06 -26.53 -18.60
N LEU A 104 -9.54 -27.56 -17.92
CA LEU A 104 -10.32 -28.34 -16.97
C LEU A 104 -10.67 -27.50 -15.74
N SER A 105 -11.59 -28.01 -14.93
CA SER A 105 -12.07 -27.36 -13.70
C SER A 105 -10.97 -27.05 -12.68
N ASP A 106 -9.76 -27.64 -12.82
CA ASP A 106 -8.59 -27.34 -11.99
C ASP A 106 -7.84 -26.07 -12.43
N CYS A 107 -8.18 -25.50 -13.59
CA CYS A 107 -7.52 -24.35 -14.21
C CYS A 107 -6.00 -24.51 -14.46
N LEU A 108 -5.47 -25.74 -14.40
CA LEU A 108 -4.04 -26.05 -14.57
C LEU A 108 -3.77 -26.84 -15.85
N HIS A 109 -4.73 -27.63 -16.33
CA HIS A 109 -4.56 -28.50 -17.49
C HIS A 109 -5.56 -28.20 -18.60
N CYS A 110 -5.09 -28.15 -19.85
CA CYS A 110 -5.95 -27.89 -21.02
C CYS A 110 -6.72 -29.12 -21.54
N SER A 111 -6.55 -30.30 -20.93
CA SER A 111 -7.23 -31.56 -21.32
C SER A 111 -6.98 -32.64 -20.27
N GLU A 112 -7.87 -33.63 -20.18
CA GLU A 112 -7.68 -34.82 -19.31
C GLU A 112 -6.37 -35.56 -19.64
N ARG A 113 -5.96 -35.56 -20.91
CA ARG A 113 -4.68 -36.12 -21.36
C ARG A 113 -3.48 -35.40 -20.72
N CYS A 114 -3.53 -34.08 -20.59
CA CYS A 114 -2.46 -33.32 -19.94
C CYS A 114 -2.40 -33.59 -18.43
N LEU A 115 -3.56 -33.72 -17.78
CA LEU A 115 -3.67 -34.07 -16.37
C LEU A 115 -3.11 -35.47 -16.08
N GLN A 116 -3.47 -36.46 -16.91
CA GLN A 116 -3.03 -37.85 -16.74
C GLN A 116 -1.52 -38.02 -16.97
N GLN A 117 -0.96 -37.28 -17.94
CA GLN A 117 0.50 -37.26 -18.17
C GLN A 117 1.28 -36.58 -17.05
N ASP A 118 0.73 -35.53 -16.42
CA ASP A 118 1.34 -34.91 -15.25
C ASP A 118 1.32 -35.86 -14.04
N HIS A 119 0.21 -36.58 -13.85
CA HIS A 119 0.07 -37.59 -12.81
C HIS A 119 1.05 -38.78 -12.99
N GLU A 120 1.21 -39.29 -14.22
CA GLU A 120 2.19 -40.35 -14.52
C GLU A 120 3.64 -39.91 -14.29
N LEU A 121 3.98 -38.64 -14.58
CA LEU A 121 5.32 -38.11 -14.32
C LEU A 121 5.60 -37.93 -12.83
N LYS A 122 4.60 -37.53 -12.05
CA LYS A 122 4.69 -37.46 -10.59
C LYS A 122 4.89 -38.85 -9.99
N LEU A 123 4.11 -39.84 -10.43
CA LEU A 123 4.27 -41.25 -10.01
C LEU A 123 5.64 -41.82 -10.39
N LYS A 124 6.16 -41.54 -11.60
CA LYS A 124 7.51 -41.98 -12.01
C LYS A 124 8.63 -41.32 -11.17
N LYS A 125 8.44 -40.08 -10.74
CA LYS A 125 9.37 -39.40 -9.81
C LYS A 125 9.33 -39.97 -8.38
N GLU A 126 8.18 -40.49 -7.95
CA GLU A 126 8.04 -41.11 -6.62
C GLU A 126 8.62 -42.53 -6.59
N VAL A 127 8.37 -43.35 -7.62
CA VAL A 127 8.95 -44.70 -7.77
C VAL A 127 10.48 -44.63 -7.91
N SER A 128 11.02 -43.57 -8.51
CA SER A 128 12.47 -43.35 -8.61
C SER A 128 13.13 -42.94 -7.28
N LYS A 129 12.36 -42.52 -6.28
CA LYS A 129 12.87 -42.17 -4.94
C LYS A 129 12.85 -43.36 -3.96
N SER A 130 12.09 -44.41 -4.24
CA SER A 130 11.95 -45.57 -3.33
C SER A 130 12.98 -46.68 -3.56
N ASN A 131 13.70 -46.70 -4.69
CA ASN A 131 14.64 -47.78 -5.04
C ASN A 131 16.10 -47.30 -5.11
N GLY A 132 16.62 -46.73 -4.01
CA GLY A 132 18.04 -46.43 -3.88
C GLY A 132 18.75 -47.38 -2.92
N GLU A 133 19.51 -48.33 -3.43
CA GLU A 133 20.70 -48.87 -2.74
C GLU A 133 21.91 -48.92 -3.69
N VAL A 134 23.09 -48.78 -3.09
CA VAL A 134 24.27 -48.05 -3.57
C VAL A 134 25.25 -48.94 -4.34
N VAL A 135 25.72 -48.50 -5.52
CA VAL A 135 27.13 -48.65 -5.96
C VAL A 135 27.47 -47.48 -6.91
N GLY A 136 28.48 -46.69 -6.57
CA GLY A 136 28.94 -45.57 -7.39
C GLY A 136 29.91 -45.99 -8.49
N VAL A 137 29.85 -45.34 -9.66
CA VAL A 137 30.98 -44.97 -10.52
C VAL A 137 30.56 -43.74 -11.34
N SER A 138 31.52 -42.82 -11.47
CA SER A 138 31.43 -41.52 -12.15
C SER A 138 31.61 -41.63 -13.69
N CYS A 139 31.37 -40.50 -14.36
CA CYS A 139 31.74 -40.12 -15.74
C CYS A 139 30.84 -40.57 -16.90
N LYS A 140 30.69 -39.83 -18.01
CA LYS A 140 30.95 -38.45 -18.47
C LYS A 140 30.26 -38.33 -19.85
N ARG A 141 30.00 -37.10 -20.29
CA ARG A 141 29.52 -36.75 -21.65
C ARG A 141 30.49 -37.20 -22.76
N PRO A 142 30.01 -37.50 -23.98
CA PRO A 142 30.88 -37.78 -25.11
C PRO A 142 31.33 -36.49 -25.81
N GLN A 143 32.63 -36.44 -26.12
CA GLN A 143 33.27 -35.55 -27.10
C GLN A 143 33.66 -36.39 -28.32
N GLN A 144 33.58 -35.82 -29.52
CA GLN A 144 34.24 -36.31 -30.74
C GLN A 144 35.58 -35.58 -30.92
N GLN A 145 36.66 -36.38 -31.00
CA GLN A 145 37.84 -36.40 -31.90
C GLN A 145 38.48 -35.08 -32.35
N ASP A 146 39.79 -34.93 -32.59
CA ASP A 146 41.03 -35.71 -32.42
C ASP A 146 42.18 -34.73 -32.77
N LYS A 147 43.31 -34.77 -32.06
CA LYS A 147 44.67 -34.97 -32.63
C LYS A 147 45.80 -34.64 -31.64
N GLU A 148 46.80 -35.51 -31.72
CA GLU A 148 47.88 -35.81 -30.79
C GLU A 148 49.11 -34.87 -30.80
N SER A 149 49.97 -35.12 -29.81
CA SER A 149 51.45 -35.05 -29.75
C SER A 149 52.02 -33.96 -28.83
N LEU A 150 53.10 -34.12 -28.07
CA LEU A 150 53.88 -35.24 -27.50
C LEU A 150 54.90 -34.57 -26.53
N ALA A 151 55.24 -35.26 -25.44
CA ALA A 151 56.53 -35.26 -24.71
C ALA A 151 56.98 -34.09 -23.79
N ASP A 152 57.09 -34.46 -22.50
CA ASP A 152 58.25 -34.39 -21.58
C ASP A 152 58.81 -33.10 -20.91
N LYS A 153 58.73 -33.15 -19.55
CA LYS A 153 59.76 -32.92 -18.50
C LYS A 153 60.44 -31.54 -18.33
N MET A 154 60.27 -30.93 -17.14
CA MET A 154 61.21 -31.01 -15.98
C MET A 154 61.14 -29.73 -15.12
N ASP A 155 61.14 -29.96 -13.81
CA ASP A 155 61.35 -29.11 -12.64
C ASP A 155 62.47 -28.04 -12.74
N THR A 156 62.22 -26.83 -12.22
CA THR A 156 63.15 -26.15 -11.27
C THR A 156 62.46 -25.03 -10.48
N THR A 157 62.76 -25.00 -9.19
CA THR A 157 62.47 -24.01 -8.13
C THR A 157 63.14 -22.65 -8.39
N GLU A 158 62.52 -21.52 -8.00
CA GLU A 158 63.18 -20.37 -7.31
C GLU A 158 62.13 -19.49 -6.60
N VAL A 159 62.58 -18.79 -5.54
CA VAL A 159 61.85 -18.23 -4.41
C VAL A 159 62.02 -16.70 -4.35
N LEU A 160 60.90 -15.95 -4.27
CA LEU A 160 60.66 -14.62 -3.62
C LEU A 160 61.53 -13.39 -4.06
N PRO A 161 61.17 -12.11 -3.75
CA PRO A 161 60.27 -11.65 -2.67
C PRO A 161 59.29 -10.49 -2.96
N GLU A 162 58.56 -10.20 -1.88
CA GLU A 162 57.62 -9.12 -1.56
C GLU A 162 58.20 -7.70 -1.70
N ASP A 163 57.33 -6.71 -1.91
CA ASP A 163 57.61 -5.31 -1.59
C ASP A 163 56.41 -4.69 -0.85
N HIS A 164 56.74 -3.99 0.24
CA HIS A 164 55.87 -3.30 1.19
C HIS A 164 56.24 -1.80 1.18
N ASP A 165 55.23 -0.96 1.44
CA ASP A 165 55.26 0.44 1.90
C ASP A 165 55.77 1.60 1.00
N GLU A 166 54.98 2.69 0.95
CA GLU A 166 55.31 3.92 1.68
C GLU A 166 54.17 4.97 1.62
N ASP A 167 53.66 5.32 2.82
CA ASP A 167 52.82 6.49 3.12
C ASP A 167 53.68 7.78 3.08
N TYR A 168 53.11 8.88 2.57
CA TYR A 168 53.66 10.23 2.73
C TYR A 168 52.62 11.18 3.32
N GLU A 169 52.88 11.60 4.56
CA GLU A 169 52.26 12.72 5.29
C GLU A 169 52.93 14.05 4.88
N GLU A 170 52.15 15.10 4.62
CA GLU A 170 52.67 16.48 4.49
C GLU A 170 52.00 17.45 5.48
N LYS A 171 52.87 18.27 6.11
CA LYS A 171 52.68 19.04 7.33
C LYS A 171 51.83 20.31 7.22
N ASP A 172 51.20 20.59 8.35
CA ASP A 172 50.53 21.82 8.80
C ASP A 172 51.45 23.07 8.85
N SER A 173 50.91 24.22 8.41
CA SER A 173 51.39 25.55 8.79
C SER A 173 50.22 26.55 8.94
N ARG A 174 50.11 27.13 10.15
CA ARG A 174 49.15 28.16 10.63
C ARG A 174 49.39 29.49 9.85
N LYS A 175 48.48 30.47 9.66
CA LYS A 175 47.36 31.05 10.45
C LYS A 175 46.70 32.16 9.58
N THR A 176 45.38 32.35 9.64
CA THR A 176 44.65 33.61 10.00
C THR A 176 43.22 33.67 9.47
N THR A 177 42.27 33.59 10.41
CA THR A 177 41.00 34.33 10.53
C THR A 177 40.40 35.01 9.29
N ARG A 178 39.21 34.55 8.87
CA ARG A 178 38.01 35.38 8.65
C ARG A 178 36.77 34.49 8.48
N GLY A 179 35.73 34.80 9.25
CA GLY A 179 34.48 34.05 9.28
C GLY A 179 33.72 34.12 7.95
N ALA A 180 33.08 33.01 7.60
CA ALA A 180 32.11 32.91 6.52
C ALA A 180 30.96 31.97 6.96
N PRO A 181 29.74 32.21 6.49
CA PRO A 181 28.52 31.80 7.16
C PRO A 181 28.30 30.29 7.04
N ARG A 182 27.56 29.71 8.00
CA ARG A 182 27.06 28.33 7.97
C ARG A 182 26.25 28.11 6.68
N GLY A 183 26.93 27.64 5.64
CA GLY A 183 26.32 27.10 4.45
C GLY A 183 25.54 25.85 4.83
N LYS A 184 24.23 25.87 4.60
CA LYS A 184 23.36 24.69 4.62
C LYS A 184 24.09 23.54 3.92
N ARG A 185 24.34 22.43 4.64
CA ARG A 185 24.71 21.14 4.06
C ARG A 185 23.60 20.74 3.08
N LYS A 186 23.69 21.18 1.82
CA LYS A 186 22.83 20.68 0.76
C LYS A 186 23.19 19.20 0.57
N ARG A 187 22.15 18.37 0.64
CA ARG A 187 22.15 16.90 0.54
C ARG A 187 23.21 16.37 -0.44
N ARG A 188 24.39 15.94 0.05
CA ARG A 188 25.33 15.12 -0.75
C ARG A 188 24.79 13.70 -0.98
N GLY A 189 23.78 13.27 -0.20
CA GLY A 189 23.19 11.93 -0.26
C GLY A 189 22.36 11.66 -1.52
N ASP A 190 21.46 12.57 -1.90
CA ASP A 190 20.53 12.32 -3.02
C ASP A 190 21.26 12.14 -4.36
N ALA A 191 22.30 12.94 -4.61
CA ALA A 191 23.14 12.80 -5.81
C ALA A 191 24.02 11.53 -5.80
N ALA A 192 24.26 10.93 -4.63
CA ALA A 192 24.91 9.63 -4.54
C ALA A 192 23.94 8.50 -4.88
N LEU A 193 22.66 8.61 -4.47
CA LEU A 193 21.62 7.64 -4.82
C LEU A 193 21.41 7.53 -6.33
N LEU A 194 21.45 8.66 -7.05
CA LEU A 194 21.31 8.64 -8.52
C LEU A 194 22.52 7.99 -9.23
N ARG A 195 23.69 7.96 -8.59
CA ARG A 195 24.89 7.31 -9.12
C ARG A 195 25.01 5.84 -8.72
N HIS A 196 24.08 5.31 -7.92
CA HIS A 196 24.05 3.91 -7.58
C HIS A 196 23.82 3.06 -8.83
N THR A 197 24.70 2.09 -9.05
CA THR A 197 24.66 1.21 -10.22
C THR A 197 23.84 -0.04 -9.95
N VAL A 198 22.97 -0.40 -10.88
CA VAL A 198 22.27 -1.70 -10.91
C VAL A 198 22.82 -2.55 -12.06
N PRO A 199 23.00 -3.88 -11.88
CA PRO A 199 23.39 -4.75 -12.97
C PRO A 199 22.38 -4.71 -14.12
N TYR A 200 22.85 -4.62 -15.37
CA TYR A 200 21.99 -4.54 -16.55
C TYR A 200 22.64 -5.28 -17.74
N GLY A 201 21.89 -6.07 -18.51
CA GLY A 201 22.39 -6.64 -19.78
C GLY A 201 23.62 -7.57 -19.68
N GLY A 202 23.84 -8.24 -18.54
CA GLY A 202 24.95 -9.20 -18.35
C GLY A 202 26.05 -8.71 -17.39
N LYS A 203 27.08 -9.55 -17.15
CA LYS A 203 28.08 -9.35 -16.08
C LYS A 203 28.96 -8.08 -16.18
N LYS A 204 28.91 -7.33 -17.29
CA LYS A 204 29.79 -6.17 -17.54
C LYS A 204 29.08 -4.83 -17.70
N ASN A 205 27.75 -4.82 -17.79
CA ASN A 205 26.99 -3.60 -18.03
C ASN A 205 26.23 -3.21 -16.76
N SER A 206 26.27 -1.92 -16.42
CA SER A 206 25.61 -1.37 -15.25
C SER A 206 24.81 -0.15 -15.62
N TRP A 207 23.62 -0.02 -15.06
CA TRP A 207 22.73 1.12 -15.27
C TRP A 207 22.72 2.01 -14.02
N CYS A 208 22.63 3.34 -14.18
CA CYS A 208 22.36 4.25 -13.07
C CYS A 208 21.53 5.45 -13.54
N TRP A 209 20.79 6.05 -12.60
CA TRP A 209 19.95 7.21 -12.88
C TRP A 209 20.74 8.41 -13.41
N ALA A 210 21.93 8.67 -12.87
CA ALA A 210 22.72 9.85 -13.25
C ALA A 210 23.08 9.83 -14.75
N SER A 211 23.64 8.73 -15.23
CA SER A 211 23.96 8.57 -16.66
C SER A 211 22.71 8.54 -17.53
N TYR A 212 21.62 7.92 -17.05
CA TYR A 212 20.38 7.83 -17.81
C TYR A 212 19.72 9.20 -18.02
N LEU A 213 19.65 10.02 -16.96
CA LEU A 213 19.11 11.39 -17.03
C LEU A 213 19.96 12.29 -17.94
N GLU A 214 21.29 12.13 -17.92
CA GLU A 214 22.20 12.87 -18.79
C GLU A 214 22.03 12.46 -20.27
N GLN A 215 21.96 11.16 -20.55
CA GLN A 215 21.76 10.61 -21.89
C GLN A 215 20.44 11.08 -22.52
N ASP A 216 19.34 11.01 -21.77
CA ASP A 216 18.00 11.37 -22.25
C ASP A 216 17.73 12.87 -22.15
N LYS A 217 18.65 13.66 -21.60
CA LYS A 217 18.46 15.08 -21.26
C LYS A 217 17.17 15.30 -20.45
N ALA A 218 16.88 14.35 -19.57
CA ALA A 218 15.65 14.28 -18.80
C ALA A 218 15.85 14.80 -17.37
N ILE A 219 14.73 15.06 -16.68
CA ILE A 219 14.73 15.48 -15.29
C ILE A 219 14.01 14.46 -14.42
N ALA A 220 14.59 14.14 -13.26
CA ALA A 220 13.87 13.37 -12.25
C ALA A 220 12.80 14.25 -11.58
N ALA A 221 11.65 13.68 -11.28
CA ALA A 221 10.61 14.32 -10.49
C ALA A 221 11.20 14.76 -9.13
N PRO A 222 11.12 16.06 -8.76
CA PRO A 222 11.68 16.53 -7.50
C PRO A 222 11.05 15.85 -6.29
N THR A 223 11.88 15.46 -5.30
CA THR A 223 11.41 14.78 -4.07
C THR A 223 10.32 15.53 -3.30
N LYS A 224 10.26 16.86 -3.42
CA LYS A 224 9.21 17.71 -2.81
C LYS A 224 7.80 17.50 -3.39
N LEU A 225 7.67 16.84 -4.53
CA LEU A 225 6.38 16.51 -5.14
C LEU A 225 5.74 15.28 -4.51
N PHE A 226 6.55 14.47 -3.82
CA PHE A 226 6.12 13.23 -3.19
C PHE A 226 5.74 13.49 -1.72
N LYS A 227 4.75 12.74 -1.23
CA LYS A 227 4.33 12.71 0.17
C LYS A 227 5.35 11.95 1.02
N GLU A 228 5.23 12.07 2.34
CA GLU A 228 6.15 11.44 3.29
C GLU A 228 6.24 9.93 3.11
N HIS A 229 5.10 9.25 2.93
CA HIS A 229 5.04 7.80 2.72
C HIS A 229 5.61 7.32 1.37
N GLN A 230 5.73 8.22 0.38
CA GLN A 230 6.32 7.96 -0.93
C GLN A 230 7.83 8.26 -0.98
N ALA A 231 8.29 9.18 -0.12
CA ALA A 231 9.65 9.68 -0.12
C ALA A 231 10.65 8.65 0.45
N PHE A 232 11.92 9.06 0.58
CA PHE A 232 12.95 8.22 1.16
C PHE A 232 12.66 7.91 2.64
N PRO A 233 12.45 6.64 3.01
CA PRO A 233 12.15 6.30 4.40
C PRO A 233 13.35 6.62 5.30
N GLN A 234 13.05 7.06 6.53
CA GLN A 234 14.06 7.38 7.54
C GLN A 234 14.51 6.15 8.32
N SER A 235 13.61 5.18 8.49
CA SER A 235 13.82 3.92 9.20
C SER A 235 14.12 2.77 8.22
N LYS A 236 14.83 1.75 8.72
CA LYS A 236 15.00 0.50 7.98
C LYS A 236 13.75 -0.36 8.16
N ASN A 237 13.43 -1.16 7.14
CA ASN A 237 12.40 -2.18 7.25
C ASN A 237 12.83 -3.26 8.26
N GLY A 238 12.07 -3.40 9.34
CA GLY A 238 12.33 -4.36 10.42
C GLY A 238 11.51 -5.65 10.35
N PHE A 239 10.59 -5.77 9.38
CA PHE A 239 9.79 -6.97 9.18
C PHE A 239 10.68 -8.14 8.70
N ARG A 240 10.28 -9.36 9.08
CA ARG A 240 10.97 -10.59 8.68
C ARG A 240 9.96 -11.63 8.22
N VAL A 241 10.40 -12.49 7.30
CA VAL A 241 9.60 -13.61 6.80
C VAL A 241 9.12 -14.47 7.98
N GLY A 242 7.84 -14.83 7.96
CA GLY A 242 7.18 -15.61 9.00
C GLY A 242 6.60 -14.78 10.16
N MET A 243 6.83 -13.46 10.20
CA MET A 243 6.13 -12.59 11.16
C MET A 243 4.64 -12.52 10.80
N ARG A 244 3.78 -12.51 11.83
CA ARG A 244 2.32 -12.36 11.68
C ARG A 244 1.82 -10.99 12.13
N LEU A 245 0.80 -10.51 11.44
CA LEU A 245 0.16 -9.22 11.67
C LEU A 245 -1.31 -9.25 11.23
N GLU A 246 -2.00 -8.15 11.50
CA GLU A 246 -3.36 -7.88 11.00
C GLU A 246 -3.25 -6.89 9.84
N GLY A 247 -4.13 -6.97 8.85
CA GLY A 247 -4.16 -5.98 7.78
C GLY A 247 -5.42 -6.03 6.95
N VAL A 248 -5.67 -4.95 6.23
CA VAL A 248 -6.83 -4.80 5.36
C VAL A 248 -6.66 -5.65 4.10
N ASP A 249 -7.72 -6.32 3.64
CA ASP A 249 -7.75 -6.95 2.32
C ASP A 249 -7.85 -5.85 1.22
N PRO A 250 -6.85 -5.71 0.32
CA PRO A 250 -6.90 -4.69 -0.72
C PRO A 250 -8.07 -4.81 -1.70
N GLU A 251 -8.66 -6.01 -1.85
CA GLU A 251 -9.83 -6.23 -2.71
C GLU A 251 -11.17 -6.08 -1.94
N HIS A 252 -11.12 -6.06 -0.60
CA HIS A 252 -12.27 -5.84 0.29
C HIS A 252 -11.88 -4.93 1.47
N PRO A 253 -11.82 -3.60 1.26
CA PRO A 253 -11.19 -2.69 2.21
C PRO A 253 -11.86 -2.56 3.59
N SER A 254 -13.07 -3.13 3.76
CA SER A 254 -13.77 -3.28 5.04
C SER A 254 -13.24 -4.44 5.90
N MET A 255 -12.54 -5.40 5.31
CA MET A 255 -12.15 -6.64 5.98
C MET A 255 -10.72 -6.59 6.52
N TYR A 256 -10.58 -6.83 7.82
CA TYR A 256 -9.28 -7.06 8.46
C TYR A 256 -9.00 -8.56 8.54
N CYS A 257 -7.81 -8.97 8.11
CA CYS A 257 -7.41 -10.36 7.98
C CYS A 257 -6.13 -10.68 8.75
N VAL A 258 -5.95 -11.96 9.09
CA VAL A 258 -4.68 -12.50 9.60
C VAL A 258 -3.71 -12.72 8.45
N LEU A 259 -2.54 -12.07 8.53
CA LEU A 259 -1.53 -12.08 7.49
C LEU A 259 -0.17 -12.55 8.01
N THR A 260 0.58 -13.21 7.13
CA THR A 260 1.98 -13.58 7.33
C THR A 260 2.87 -12.85 6.33
N VAL A 261 4.01 -12.34 6.80
CA VAL A 261 5.07 -11.81 5.92
C VAL A 261 5.69 -12.98 5.16
N ALA A 262 5.39 -13.11 3.88
CA ALA A 262 5.91 -14.15 3.02
C ALA A 262 7.28 -13.79 2.43
N GLU A 263 7.51 -12.50 2.17
CA GLU A 263 8.74 -12.01 1.55
C GLU A 263 9.06 -10.57 1.98
N VAL A 264 10.34 -10.22 1.97
CA VAL A 264 10.82 -8.86 2.26
C VAL A 264 11.78 -8.45 1.14
N SER A 265 11.50 -7.32 0.48
CA SER A 265 12.33 -6.75 -0.58
C SER A 265 12.50 -5.26 -0.33
N GLY A 266 13.69 -4.84 0.08
CA GLY A 266 13.96 -3.46 0.49
C GLY A 266 12.98 -2.95 1.55
N HIS A 267 12.24 -1.87 1.23
CA HIS A 267 11.21 -1.28 2.11
C HIS A 267 9.80 -1.85 1.88
N ARG A 268 9.68 -2.94 1.12
CA ARG A 268 8.41 -3.59 0.77
C ARG A 268 8.33 -4.97 1.38
N ILE A 269 7.12 -5.38 1.71
CA ILE A 269 6.81 -6.71 2.24
C ILE A 269 5.67 -7.33 1.43
N ARG A 270 5.80 -8.61 1.13
CA ARG A 270 4.71 -9.41 0.56
C ARG A 270 3.96 -10.08 1.69
N LEU A 271 2.65 -9.87 1.71
CA LEU A 271 1.75 -10.41 2.72
C LEU A 271 0.93 -11.54 2.13
N HIS A 272 0.79 -12.60 2.92
CA HIS A 272 0.04 -13.80 2.60
C HIS A 272 -1.13 -13.96 3.55
N PHE A 273 -2.30 -14.30 3.02
CA PHE A 273 -3.47 -14.67 3.83
C PHE A 273 -3.30 -16.09 4.36
N ASP A 274 -3.17 -16.25 5.68
CA ASP A 274 -2.92 -17.55 6.29
C ASP A 274 -3.97 -18.60 5.84
N LYS A 275 -3.47 -19.79 5.44
CA LYS A 275 -4.28 -20.92 4.94
C LYS A 275 -5.04 -20.64 3.64
N ASN A 276 -4.69 -19.58 2.91
CA ASN A 276 -5.24 -19.28 1.59
C ASN A 276 -4.21 -19.58 0.48
N LEU A 277 -4.59 -19.37 -0.77
CA LEU A 277 -3.69 -19.56 -1.92
C LEU A 277 -2.76 -18.35 -2.10
N ASP A 278 -1.51 -18.59 -2.49
CA ASP A 278 -0.50 -17.55 -2.74
C ASP A 278 -0.89 -16.55 -3.86
N CYS A 279 -1.89 -16.86 -4.68
CA CYS A 279 -2.39 -15.95 -5.72
C CYS A 279 -3.12 -14.72 -5.15
N TYR A 280 -3.50 -14.76 -3.87
CA TYR A 280 -4.07 -13.63 -3.14
C TYR A 280 -3.02 -12.77 -2.45
N ASP A 281 -1.74 -13.18 -2.48
CA ASP A 281 -0.68 -12.39 -1.89
C ASP A 281 -0.58 -11.01 -2.54
N PHE A 282 -0.22 -10.03 -1.72
CA PHE A 282 -0.09 -8.64 -2.15
C PHE A 282 1.12 -7.98 -1.50
N TRP A 283 1.60 -6.91 -2.13
CA TRP A 283 2.75 -6.15 -1.66
C TRP A 283 2.30 -4.83 -1.04
N VAL A 284 2.95 -4.44 0.06
CA VAL A 284 2.82 -3.12 0.67
C VAL A 284 4.19 -2.60 1.09
N ASN A 285 4.31 -1.28 1.25
CA ASN A 285 5.47 -0.69 1.95
C ASN A 285 5.40 -1.01 3.44
N SER A 286 6.56 -1.07 4.12
CA SER A 286 6.59 -1.38 5.56
C SER A 286 5.94 -0.31 6.45
N ASN A 287 5.71 0.89 5.93
CA ASN A 287 5.01 1.99 6.59
C ASN A 287 3.53 2.10 6.15
N SER A 288 2.93 1.02 5.62
CA SER A 288 1.55 1.06 5.17
C SER A 288 0.57 1.38 6.32
N ALA A 289 -0.40 2.25 6.03
CA ALA A 289 -1.49 2.59 6.94
C ALA A 289 -2.50 1.43 7.11
N ASP A 290 -2.42 0.42 6.26
CA ASP A 290 -3.38 -0.68 6.15
C ASP A 290 -2.92 -1.97 6.87
N ILE A 291 -1.82 -1.89 7.62
CA ILE A 291 -1.29 -2.99 8.42
C ILE A 291 -1.20 -2.60 9.89
N HIS A 292 -1.49 -3.56 10.76
CA HIS A 292 -1.63 -3.37 12.19
C HIS A 292 -0.98 -4.52 12.98
N PRO A 293 -0.48 -4.25 14.20
CA PRO A 293 0.08 -5.31 15.02
C PRO A 293 -1.00 -6.28 15.50
N VAL A 294 -0.59 -7.51 15.80
CA VAL A 294 -1.44 -8.52 16.43
C VAL A 294 -2.18 -7.96 17.66
N GLY A 295 -3.50 -8.17 17.69
CA GLY A 295 -4.42 -7.73 18.72
C GLY A 295 -4.96 -6.30 18.52
N TRP A 296 -4.73 -5.68 17.36
CA TRP A 296 -5.22 -4.33 17.08
C TRP A 296 -6.73 -4.32 16.88
N CYS A 297 -7.29 -5.25 16.11
CA CYS A 297 -8.73 -5.39 15.89
C CYS A 297 -9.49 -5.56 17.21
N GLU A 298 -9.03 -6.45 18.09
CA GLU A 298 -9.61 -6.65 19.42
C GLU A 298 -9.55 -5.37 20.27
N LYS A 299 -8.42 -4.66 20.25
CA LYS A 299 -8.24 -3.40 21.00
C LYS A 299 -9.16 -2.27 20.51
N THR A 300 -9.43 -2.23 19.21
CA THR A 300 -10.15 -1.13 18.55
C THR A 300 -11.62 -1.44 18.28
N GLY A 301 -12.05 -2.69 18.52
CA GLY A 301 -13.42 -3.14 18.29
C GLY A 301 -13.72 -3.53 16.84
N HIS A 302 -12.71 -3.63 15.97
CA HIS A 302 -12.89 -4.08 14.59
C HIS A 302 -13.01 -5.61 14.53
N LYS A 303 -13.76 -6.10 13.53
CA LYS A 303 -13.87 -7.53 13.26
C LYS A 303 -12.61 -8.03 12.56
N LEU A 304 -11.93 -8.99 13.17
CA LEU A 304 -10.85 -9.75 12.54
C LEU A 304 -11.42 -11.01 11.88
N HIS A 305 -11.15 -11.19 10.60
CA HIS A 305 -11.50 -12.41 9.87
C HIS A 305 -10.43 -13.48 10.12
N PRO A 306 -10.83 -14.65 10.67
CA PRO A 306 -9.88 -15.71 10.97
C PRO A 306 -9.35 -16.37 9.68
N PRO A 307 -8.17 -17.01 9.73
CA PRO A 307 -7.64 -17.77 8.60
C PRO A 307 -8.62 -18.84 8.11
N LYS A 308 -8.57 -19.13 6.81
CA LYS A 308 -9.52 -20.02 6.13
C LYS A 308 -9.72 -21.35 6.87
N GLY A 309 -10.99 -21.71 7.09
CA GLY A 309 -11.39 -22.96 7.74
C GLY A 309 -11.37 -22.94 9.27
N MET A 310 -11.14 -21.79 9.91
CA MET A 310 -11.38 -21.59 11.34
C MET A 310 -12.60 -20.69 11.55
N LYS A 311 -13.35 -20.93 12.62
CA LYS A 311 -14.49 -20.08 13.00
C LYS A 311 -14.03 -18.90 13.84
N ASP A 312 -14.83 -17.83 13.83
CA ASP A 312 -14.57 -16.60 14.59
C ASP A 312 -14.37 -16.92 16.09
N GLU A 313 -15.16 -17.82 16.67
CA GLU A 313 -15.10 -18.18 18.10
C GLU A 313 -13.90 -19.07 18.46
N GLU A 314 -13.32 -19.74 17.47
CA GLU A 314 -12.18 -20.64 17.65
C GLU A 314 -10.84 -19.90 17.55
N PHE A 315 -10.84 -18.73 16.90
CA PHE A 315 -9.62 -17.96 16.69
C PHE A 315 -9.23 -17.15 17.93
N GLY A 316 -7.97 -17.30 18.35
CA GLY A 316 -7.36 -16.44 19.36
C GLY A 316 -5.87 -16.35 19.15
N TRP A 317 -5.34 -15.13 19.05
CA TRP A 317 -3.93 -14.87 18.71
C TRP A 317 -2.95 -15.63 19.60
N SER A 318 -3.16 -15.63 20.91
CA SER A 318 -2.31 -16.34 21.88
C SER A 318 -2.18 -17.84 21.58
N SER A 319 -3.30 -18.49 21.22
CA SER A 319 -3.32 -19.91 20.86
C SER A 319 -2.75 -20.13 19.46
N TYR A 320 -3.12 -19.28 18.52
CA TYR A 320 -2.72 -19.40 17.11
C TYR A 320 -1.22 -19.25 16.91
N ILE A 321 -0.59 -18.24 17.54
CA ILE A 321 0.86 -18.03 17.49
C ILE A 321 1.62 -19.22 18.09
N LYS A 322 1.14 -19.79 19.21
CA LYS A 322 1.73 -20.98 19.84
C LYS A 322 1.62 -22.22 18.95
N GLN A 323 0.44 -22.49 18.41
CA GLN A 323 0.20 -23.68 17.55
C GLN A 323 1.01 -23.62 16.26
N SER A 324 1.11 -22.44 15.67
CA SER A 324 1.84 -22.21 14.42
C SER A 324 3.35 -22.00 14.58
N LYS A 325 3.85 -21.95 15.83
CA LYS A 325 5.27 -21.73 16.17
C LYS A 325 5.89 -20.49 15.49
N ALA A 326 5.11 -19.43 15.29
CA ALA A 326 5.61 -18.21 14.69
C ALA A 326 5.72 -17.07 15.70
N GLN A 327 6.01 -15.88 15.18
CA GLN A 327 6.16 -14.67 15.95
C GLN A 327 5.22 -13.60 15.43
N ALA A 328 4.59 -12.85 16.33
CA ALA A 328 3.91 -11.62 15.97
C ALA A 328 4.95 -10.56 15.56
N ALA A 329 4.64 -9.77 14.54
CA ALA A 329 5.42 -8.60 14.19
C ALA A 329 5.46 -7.62 15.40
N PRO A 330 6.64 -7.15 15.83
CA PRO A 330 6.74 -6.22 16.95
C PRO A 330 5.95 -4.93 16.68
N LYS A 331 5.24 -4.44 17.71
CA LYS A 331 4.45 -3.20 17.63
C LYS A 331 5.26 -1.99 17.14
N ALA A 332 6.55 -1.90 17.48
CA ALA A 332 7.41 -0.79 17.06
C ALA A 332 7.66 -0.69 15.54
N LEU A 333 7.26 -1.70 14.76
CA LEU A 333 7.38 -1.69 13.29
C LEU A 333 6.24 -0.95 12.58
N PHE A 334 5.16 -0.63 13.30
CA PHE A 334 3.95 -0.03 12.72
C PHE A 334 3.94 1.47 13.01
N GLU A 335 3.95 2.29 11.96
CA GLU A 335 3.90 3.76 12.07
C GLU A 335 2.53 4.28 12.53
N ASN A 336 1.48 3.44 12.43
CA ASN A 336 0.09 3.75 12.80
C ASN A 336 -0.14 3.79 14.33
N GLN A 337 0.82 4.35 15.08
CA GLN A 337 0.72 4.51 16.53
C GLN A 337 0.77 5.99 16.89
N ASN A 338 -0.36 6.47 17.41
CA ASN A 338 -0.55 7.74 18.11
C ASN A 338 -0.82 8.99 17.25
N THR A 339 -1.70 8.89 16.27
CA THR A 339 -2.42 10.08 15.78
C THR A 339 -3.93 9.82 15.81
N THR A 340 -4.51 9.89 17.00
CA THR A 340 -5.96 10.12 17.16
C THR A 340 -6.26 11.56 16.75
N VAL A 341 -6.14 11.85 15.46
CA VAL A 341 -6.73 13.04 14.87
C VAL A 341 -7.97 12.55 14.16
N THR A 342 -9.08 12.47 14.89
CA THR A 342 -10.38 12.22 14.28
C THR A 342 -10.56 13.26 13.16
N PRO A 343 -10.80 12.83 11.90
CA PRO A 343 -11.06 13.73 10.78
C PRO A 343 -12.07 14.79 11.22
N LEU A 344 -11.70 16.07 11.08
CA LEU A 344 -12.47 17.20 11.59
C LEU A 344 -13.87 17.22 10.96
N GLY A 345 -14.85 16.60 11.63
CA GLY A 345 -16.27 16.65 11.28
C GLY A 345 -16.86 15.39 10.63
N PHE A 346 -16.07 14.37 10.25
CA PHE A 346 -16.62 13.08 9.81
C PHE A 346 -16.91 12.17 11.01
N ARG A 347 -17.97 11.37 10.91
CA ARG A 347 -18.38 10.35 11.88
C ARG A 347 -18.95 9.14 11.15
N ILE A 348 -18.78 7.96 11.74
CA ILE A 348 -19.45 6.74 11.26
C ILE A 348 -20.96 6.98 11.19
N GLY A 349 -21.58 6.50 10.11
CA GLY A 349 -22.99 6.69 9.78
C GLY A 349 -23.31 7.96 9.01
N MET A 350 -22.36 8.88 8.84
CA MET A 350 -22.59 10.08 8.01
C MET A 350 -22.65 9.71 6.52
N LYS A 351 -23.57 10.35 5.79
CA LYS A 351 -23.73 10.16 4.34
C LYS A 351 -23.06 11.25 3.52
N LEU A 352 -22.59 10.89 2.34
CA LEU A 352 -21.88 11.77 1.40
C LEU A 352 -22.06 11.27 -0.04
N GLU A 353 -21.53 12.04 -1.00
CA GLU A 353 -21.44 11.66 -2.41
C GLU A 353 -20.00 11.24 -2.71
N ALA A 354 -19.78 10.07 -3.34
CA ALA A 354 -18.44 9.56 -3.62
C ALA A 354 -18.28 9.07 -5.05
N ILE A 355 -17.09 9.25 -5.63
CA ILE A 355 -16.72 8.70 -6.93
C ILE A 355 -16.35 7.22 -6.77
N ASP A 356 -16.94 6.35 -7.59
CA ASP A 356 -16.52 4.94 -7.69
C ASP A 356 -15.13 4.87 -8.34
N LYS A 357 -14.10 4.48 -7.57
CA LYS A 357 -12.73 4.35 -8.08
C LYS A 357 -12.59 3.28 -9.17
N LYS A 358 -13.46 2.26 -9.18
CA LYS A 358 -13.48 1.23 -10.23
C LYS A 358 -14.14 1.77 -11.51
N ASN A 359 -15.09 2.69 -11.37
CA ASN A 359 -15.79 3.33 -12.49
C ASN A 359 -15.92 4.84 -12.25
N PRO A 360 -14.87 5.64 -12.52
CA PRO A 360 -14.82 7.07 -12.15
C PRO A 360 -15.88 7.98 -12.78
N SER A 361 -16.68 7.45 -13.72
CA SER A 361 -17.83 8.13 -14.31
C SER A 361 -19.03 8.20 -13.35
N PHE A 362 -19.08 7.34 -12.33
CA PHE A 362 -20.19 7.29 -11.37
C PHE A 362 -19.84 8.05 -10.09
N ILE A 363 -20.72 8.98 -9.74
CA ILE A 363 -20.78 9.58 -8.41
C ILE A 363 -22.01 8.98 -7.74
N CYS A 364 -21.85 8.43 -6.54
CA CYS A 364 -22.83 7.58 -5.90
C CYS A 364 -23.14 8.06 -4.48
N VAL A 365 -24.32 7.70 -4.00
CA VAL A 365 -24.69 7.77 -2.58
C VAL A 365 -23.78 6.85 -1.78
N ALA A 366 -23.15 7.38 -0.74
CA ALA A 366 -22.19 6.66 0.08
C ALA A 366 -22.32 7.02 1.57
N THR A 367 -21.78 6.15 2.43
CA THR A 367 -21.79 6.26 3.88
C THR A 367 -20.38 6.06 4.43
N VAL A 368 -20.03 6.81 5.49
CA VAL A 368 -18.83 6.52 6.29
C VAL A 368 -19.12 5.32 7.19
N THR A 369 -18.46 4.19 6.95
CA THR A 369 -18.72 2.93 7.70
C THR A 369 -17.68 2.62 8.75
N ASP A 370 -16.46 3.15 8.62
CA ASP A 370 -15.37 2.92 9.56
C ASP A 370 -14.42 4.13 9.64
N MET A 371 -13.64 4.22 10.72
CA MET A 371 -12.69 5.30 10.98
C MET A 371 -11.43 4.80 11.70
N VAL A 372 -10.27 5.02 11.09
CA VAL A 372 -8.97 4.63 11.63
C VAL A 372 -8.01 5.82 11.49
N ASP A 373 -7.51 6.29 12.63
CA ASP A 373 -6.65 7.48 12.73
C ASP A 373 -7.28 8.70 12.02
N SER A 374 -6.61 9.26 11.00
CA SER A 374 -7.09 10.39 10.19
C SER A 374 -7.81 9.96 8.91
N ARG A 375 -8.09 8.66 8.74
CA ARG A 375 -8.77 8.11 7.57
C ARG A 375 -10.14 7.57 7.95
N PHE A 376 -10.99 7.47 6.95
CA PHE A 376 -12.30 6.86 7.07
C PHE A 376 -12.61 6.02 5.84
N LEU A 377 -13.42 4.99 6.06
CA LEU A 377 -13.88 4.06 5.03
C LEU A 377 -15.16 4.61 4.41
N VAL A 378 -15.14 4.76 3.09
CA VAL A 378 -16.33 5.11 2.29
C VAL A 378 -16.93 3.83 1.74
N HIS A 379 -18.20 3.60 2.05
CA HIS A 379 -19.01 2.50 1.54
C HIS A 379 -20.10 3.02 0.63
N PHE A 380 -20.38 2.32 -0.47
CA PHE A 380 -21.46 2.66 -1.39
C PHE A 380 -22.77 1.98 -0.97
N ASP A 381 -23.79 2.77 -0.65
CA ASP A 381 -25.03 2.26 -0.05
C ASP A 381 -25.71 1.20 -0.93
N ASN A 382 -25.95 0.01 -0.37
CA ASN A 382 -26.52 -1.17 -1.04
C ASN A 382 -25.64 -1.79 -2.14
N TRP A 383 -24.35 -1.46 -2.17
CA TRP A 383 -23.36 -2.15 -3.00
C TRP A 383 -22.56 -3.17 -2.19
N ASP A 384 -21.79 -3.97 -2.90
CA ASP A 384 -20.83 -4.90 -2.31
C ASP A 384 -19.64 -4.13 -1.71
N GLU A 385 -19.12 -4.60 -0.58
CA GLU A 385 -18.02 -3.95 0.16
C GLU A 385 -16.69 -3.92 -0.62
N SER A 386 -16.55 -4.69 -1.70
CA SER A 386 -15.36 -4.61 -2.56
C SER A 386 -15.21 -3.27 -3.28
N TYR A 387 -16.26 -2.44 -3.34
CA TYR A 387 -16.18 -1.07 -3.87
C TYR A 387 -15.71 -0.05 -2.84
N ASP A 388 -15.68 -0.43 -1.56
CA ASP A 388 -15.30 0.48 -0.49
C ASP A 388 -13.86 0.96 -0.68
N PHE A 389 -13.54 2.14 -0.15
CA PHE A 389 -12.17 2.61 -0.14
C PHE A 389 -11.87 3.50 1.07
N TRP A 390 -10.64 3.39 1.58
CA TRP A 390 -10.11 4.29 2.59
C TRP A 390 -9.70 5.63 1.98
N CYS A 391 -10.05 6.73 2.66
CA CYS A 391 -9.60 8.06 2.28
C CYS A 391 -9.52 9.00 3.49
N ASP A 392 -9.03 10.22 3.26
CA ASP A 392 -9.05 11.30 4.24
C ASP A 392 -9.90 12.50 3.75
N ALA A 393 -10.07 13.49 4.61
CA ALA A 393 -10.92 14.66 4.35
C ALA A 393 -10.51 15.51 3.14
N THR A 394 -9.27 15.34 2.62
CA THR A 394 -8.75 16.01 1.42
C THR A 394 -8.99 15.24 0.14
N SER A 395 -9.58 14.03 0.20
CA SER A 395 -9.78 13.19 -0.97
C SER A 395 -10.60 13.91 -2.06
N PRO A 396 -10.15 13.92 -3.33
CA PRO A 396 -10.91 14.52 -4.43
C PRO A 396 -12.09 13.65 -4.89
N TYR A 397 -12.24 12.45 -4.31
CA TYR A 397 -13.26 11.47 -4.67
C TYR A 397 -14.50 11.52 -3.77
N ILE A 398 -14.59 12.49 -2.89
CA ILE A 398 -15.69 12.65 -1.94
C ILE A 398 -16.23 14.08 -1.99
N HIS A 399 -17.54 14.19 -1.83
CA HIS A 399 -18.26 15.45 -1.90
C HIS A 399 -19.38 15.49 -0.86
N PRO A 400 -19.74 16.69 -0.36
CA PRO A 400 -20.89 16.83 0.52
C PRO A 400 -22.18 16.46 -0.21
N VAL A 401 -23.19 16.07 0.55
CA VAL A 401 -24.56 15.86 0.07
C VAL A 401 -25.06 17.09 -0.69
N GLY A 402 -25.55 16.89 -1.92
CA GLY A 402 -26.06 17.93 -2.81
C GLY A 402 -25.07 18.39 -3.88
N TRP A 403 -23.81 17.97 -3.82
CA TRP A 403 -22.78 18.43 -4.75
C TRP A 403 -23.10 18.10 -6.21
N CYS A 404 -23.62 16.92 -6.51
CA CYS A 404 -24.03 16.55 -7.87
C CYS A 404 -25.12 17.48 -8.42
N GLN A 405 -26.09 17.86 -7.58
CA GLN A 405 -27.16 18.79 -7.95
C GLN A 405 -26.60 20.18 -8.25
N ASP A 406 -25.64 20.65 -7.44
CA ASP A 406 -25.04 21.98 -7.60
C ASP A 406 -24.07 22.07 -8.81
N ASN A 407 -23.60 20.94 -9.33
CA ASN A 407 -22.60 20.86 -10.40
C ASN A 407 -23.13 20.20 -11.70
N ASP A 408 -24.44 20.08 -11.85
CA ASP A 408 -25.11 19.47 -13.01
C ASP A 408 -24.56 18.05 -13.32
N ARG A 409 -24.27 17.27 -12.29
CA ARG A 409 -23.83 15.87 -12.38
C ARG A 409 -24.96 14.92 -12.01
N ILE A 410 -24.89 13.70 -12.56
CA ILE A 410 -25.87 12.65 -12.27
C ILE A 410 -25.42 11.89 -11.02
N LEU A 411 -26.23 11.95 -9.96
CA LEU A 411 -26.05 11.12 -8.78
C LEU A 411 -26.61 9.71 -9.02
N THR A 412 -25.78 8.71 -8.76
CA THR A 412 -26.15 7.29 -8.79
C THR A 412 -26.74 6.92 -7.44
N THR A 413 -28.00 6.50 -7.46
CA THR A 413 -28.75 6.16 -6.25
C THR A 413 -28.47 4.72 -5.80
N PRO A 414 -28.75 4.37 -4.53
CA PRO A 414 -28.55 3.00 -4.04
C PRO A 414 -29.33 1.97 -4.87
N PRO A 415 -28.74 0.80 -5.19
CA PRO A 415 -29.43 -0.28 -5.86
C PRO A 415 -30.72 -0.67 -5.15
N GLY A 416 -31.80 -0.80 -5.92
CA GLY A 416 -33.13 -1.11 -5.41
C GLY A 416 -33.94 0.08 -4.90
N TYR A 417 -33.45 1.33 -5.02
CA TYR A 417 -34.22 2.50 -4.63
C TYR A 417 -35.46 2.68 -5.55
N PRO A 418 -36.70 2.85 -5.00
CA PRO A 418 -37.95 2.71 -5.76
C PRO A 418 -38.12 3.66 -6.96
N SER A 419 -37.55 4.86 -6.91
CA SER A 419 -37.54 5.78 -8.05
C SER A 419 -36.23 6.55 -8.10
N VAL A 420 -35.37 6.18 -9.05
CA VAL A 420 -34.08 6.86 -9.31
C VAL A 420 -34.30 8.34 -9.69
N LYS A 421 -35.42 8.65 -10.36
CA LYS A 421 -35.75 10.01 -10.80
C LYS A 421 -36.28 10.90 -9.68
N ASP A 422 -36.85 10.30 -8.63
CA ASP A 422 -37.44 11.02 -7.50
C ASP A 422 -36.57 10.94 -6.24
N PHE A 423 -35.30 10.50 -6.38
CA PHE A 423 -34.40 10.46 -5.25
C PHE A 423 -34.19 11.87 -4.68
N SER A 424 -34.40 11.99 -3.38
CA SER A 424 -34.17 13.21 -2.63
C SER A 424 -33.33 12.88 -1.41
N TRP A 425 -32.22 13.59 -1.26
CA TRP A 425 -31.36 13.46 -0.08
C TRP A 425 -32.11 13.69 1.22
N GLY A 426 -33.03 14.66 1.28
CA GLY A 426 -33.83 14.93 2.49
C GLY A 426 -34.67 13.72 2.91
N LYS A 427 -35.38 13.11 1.96
CA LYS A 427 -36.18 11.90 2.19
C LYS A 427 -35.31 10.71 2.58
N TYR A 428 -34.19 10.51 1.87
CA TYR A 428 -33.31 9.38 2.12
C TYR A 428 -32.62 9.45 3.50
N LEU A 429 -32.20 10.65 3.91
CA LEU A 429 -31.62 10.88 5.25
C LEU A 429 -32.64 10.63 6.36
N GLU A 430 -33.90 11.02 6.16
CA GLU A 430 -35.00 10.72 7.09
C GLU A 430 -35.31 9.22 7.15
N GLU A 431 -35.44 8.56 5.99
CA GLU A 431 -35.70 7.11 5.88
C GLU A 431 -34.61 6.27 6.55
N THR A 432 -33.35 6.71 6.48
CA THR A 432 -32.19 6.00 7.04
C THR A 432 -31.78 6.49 8.43
N ASN A 433 -32.52 7.45 9.00
CA ASN A 433 -32.18 8.11 10.27
C ASN A 433 -30.69 8.52 10.35
N SER A 434 -30.18 9.08 9.26
CA SER A 434 -28.77 9.39 9.06
C SER A 434 -28.54 10.89 8.92
N SER A 435 -27.30 11.33 9.17
CA SER A 435 -26.91 12.74 8.99
C SER A 435 -25.96 12.89 7.81
N PRO A 436 -26.03 14.00 7.05
CA PRO A 436 -25.04 14.27 6.02
C PRO A 436 -23.71 14.64 6.67
N ALA A 437 -22.59 14.23 6.05
CA ALA A 437 -21.28 14.75 6.41
C ALA A 437 -21.25 16.27 6.20
N PRO A 438 -20.85 17.07 7.21
CA PRO A 438 -20.97 18.52 7.12
C PRO A 438 -20.00 19.07 6.08
N ALA A 439 -20.45 19.96 5.18
CA ALA A 439 -19.64 20.50 4.09
C ALA A 439 -18.28 21.08 4.54
N ARG A 440 -18.22 21.68 5.74
CA ARG A 440 -16.98 22.19 6.35
C ARG A 440 -15.92 21.13 6.68
N ALA A 441 -16.30 19.86 6.73
CA ALA A 441 -15.38 18.74 6.97
C ALA A 441 -14.55 18.40 5.73
N PHE A 442 -15.10 18.61 4.54
CA PHE A 442 -14.41 18.40 3.27
C PHE A 442 -13.34 19.48 3.09
N LYS A 443 -12.14 19.06 2.68
CA LYS A 443 -10.98 19.93 2.45
C LYS A 443 -10.55 19.82 0.99
N GLY A 444 -10.34 20.95 0.33
CA GLY A 444 -9.82 20.94 -1.03
C GLY A 444 -8.35 20.48 -1.04
N LYS A 445 -8.03 19.47 -1.86
CA LYS A 445 -6.65 19.11 -2.17
C LYS A 445 -6.14 20.01 -3.30
N PRO A 446 -5.05 20.76 -3.09
CA PRO A 446 -4.48 21.57 -4.16
C PRO A 446 -4.00 20.64 -5.30
N PRO A 447 -4.11 21.08 -6.57
CA PRO A 447 -3.56 20.32 -7.69
C PRO A 447 -2.07 20.04 -7.50
N HIS A 448 -1.63 18.89 -8.02
CA HIS A 448 -0.22 18.55 -7.97
C HIS A 448 0.60 19.37 -8.99
N THR A 449 1.93 19.29 -8.87
CA THR A 449 2.85 20.02 -9.76
C THR A 449 3.86 19.10 -10.47
N PHE A 450 3.52 17.81 -10.63
CA PHE A 450 4.18 16.94 -11.59
C PHE A 450 4.00 17.49 -13.02
N LEU A 451 5.03 17.34 -13.84
CA LEU A 451 5.00 17.75 -15.24
C LEU A 451 5.27 16.53 -16.13
N PRO A 452 4.70 16.50 -17.35
CA PRO A 452 5.12 15.53 -18.36
C PRO A 452 6.64 15.55 -18.56
N LEU A 453 7.19 14.39 -18.94
CA LEU A 453 8.62 14.10 -19.13
C LEU A 453 9.45 13.99 -17.85
N MET A 454 8.88 14.24 -16.66
CA MET A 454 9.56 13.93 -15.40
C MET A 454 9.70 12.42 -15.22
N LYS A 455 10.88 11.98 -14.78
CA LYS A 455 11.17 10.57 -14.50
C LYS A 455 11.07 10.21 -13.02
N LEU A 456 10.59 9.01 -12.73
CA LEU A 456 10.38 8.50 -11.37
C LEU A 456 10.51 6.97 -11.31
N GLU A 457 10.39 6.40 -10.10
CA GLU A 457 10.32 4.95 -9.88
C GLU A 457 8.90 4.56 -9.49
N THR A 458 8.36 3.48 -10.06
CA THR A 458 6.99 3.02 -9.72
C THR A 458 6.87 1.50 -9.75
N VAL A 459 6.03 0.96 -8.88
CA VAL A 459 5.68 -0.47 -8.87
C VAL A 459 4.94 -0.84 -10.16
N ASP A 460 5.23 -2.02 -10.71
CA ASP A 460 4.53 -2.58 -11.85
C ASP A 460 3.18 -3.19 -11.43
N LYS A 461 2.06 -2.59 -11.84
CA LYS A 461 0.70 -3.09 -11.54
C LYS A 461 0.41 -4.49 -12.08
N ARG A 462 1.13 -4.94 -13.12
CA ARG A 462 0.98 -6.30 -13.68
C ARG A 462 1.83 -7.31 -12.93
N ASN A 463 2.99 -6.90 -12.43
CA ASN A 463 3.86 -7.70 -11.56
C ASN A 463 4.37 -6.88 -10.36
N PRO A 464 3.59 -6.84 -9.25
CA PRO A 464 3.88 -5.96 -8.11
C PRO A 464 5.20 -6.23 -7.38
N MET A 465 5.90 -7.33 -7.68
CA MET A 465 7.26 -7.57 -7.18
C MET A 465 8.28 -6.59 -7.78
N LEU A 466 8.00 -6.04 -8.97
CA LEU A 466 8.94 -5.21 -9.71
C LEU A 466 8.68 -3.73 -9.47
N VAL A 467 9.77 -2.96 -9.34
CA VAL A 467 9.77 -1.49 -9.42
C VAL A 467 10.55 -1.11 -10.67
N ARG A 468 10.01 -0.23 -11.50
CA ARG A 468 10.56 0.14 -12.81
C ARG A 468 10.90 1.61 -12.88
N VAL A 469 11.84 1.92 -13.76
CA VAL A 469 12.06 3.27 -14.29
C VAL A 469 10.86 3.68 -15.13
N ALA A 470 10.34 4.89 -14.87
CA ALA A 470 9.14 5.38 -15.52
C ALA A 470 9.18 6.88 -15.81
N THR A 471 8.35 7.30 -16.75
CA THR A 471 8.16 8.70 -17.17
C THR A 471 6.70 9.10 -17.02
N VAL A 472 6.45 10.33 -16.54
CA VAL A 472 5.12 10.96 -16.57
C VAL A 472 4.82 11.38 -18.00
N VAL A 473 3.75 10.86 -18.60
CA VAL A 473 3.36 11.18 -19.98
C VAL A 473 2.13 12.09 -20.08
N ASP A 474 1.30 12.11 -19.03
CA ASP A 474 0.11 12.97 -18.96
C ASP A 474 -0.24 13.30 -17.50
N THR A 475 -1.04 14.33 -17.28
CA THR A 475 -1.38 14.86 -15.97
C THR A 475 -2.80 15.40 -15.92
N ASP A 476 -3.54 15.12 -14.85
CA ASP A 476 -4.74 15.89 -14.46
C ASP A 476 -4.49 16.60 -13.11
N ASP A 477 -5.52 17.09 -12.43
CA ASP A 477 -5.35 17.82 -11.16
C ASP A 477 -4.79 16.94 -10.02
N HIS A 478 -5.05 15.64 -10.04
CA HIS A 478 -4.82 14.75 -8.90
C HIS A 478 -4.09 13.44 -9.26
N ARG A 479 -3.95 13.14 -10.54
CA ARG A 479 -3.37 11.92 -11.08
C ARG A 479 -2.35 12.22 -12.17
N ILE A 480 -1.42 11.29 -12.31
CA ILE A 480 -0.45 11.26 -13.39
C ILE A 480 -0.62 9.99 -14.21
N LYS A 481 -0.35 10.07 -15.50
CA LYS A 481 -0.25 8.90 -16.37
C LYS A 481 1.22 8.47 -16.45
N ILE A 482 1.46 7.23 -16.07
CA ILE A 482 2.78 6.63 -15.99
C ILE A 482 3.05 5.80 -17.24
N HIS A 483 4.25 5.95 -17.79
CA HIS A 483 4.81 5.13 -18.85
C HIS A 483 6.06 4.41 -18.33
N PHE A 484 6.22 3.12 -18.63
CA PHE A 484 7.46 2.40 -18.34
C PHE A 484 8.45 2.57 -19.46
N ASP A 485 9.61 3.14 -19.18
CA ASP A 485 10.61 3.47 -20.20
C ASP A 485 11.06 2.20 -20.96
N GLY A 486 10.93 2.24 -22.29
CA GLY A 486 11.25 1.12 -23.19
C GLY A 486 10.11 0.10 -23.37
N TRP A 487 8.94 0.30 -22.77
CA TRP A 487 7.74 -0.50 -23.02
C TRP A 487 6.81 0.22 -24.01
N THR A 488 5.82 -0.50 -24.53
CA THR A 488 4.75 0.10 -25.35
C THR A 488 3.75 0.86 -24.48
N ASP A 489 3.03 1.81 -25.07
CA ASP A 489 2.04 2.67 -24.40
C ASP A 489 0.79 1.90 -23.91
N GLU A 490 0.57 0.67 -24.37
CA GLU A 490 -0.49 -0.22 -23.86
C GLU A 490 -0.30 -0.59 -22.37
N TYR A 491 0.90 -0.39 -21.83
CA TYR A 491 1.21 -0.59 -20.42
C TYR A 491 1.00 0.68 -19.59
N ASP A 492 0.74 1.83 -20.23
CA ASP A 492 0.56 3.08 -19.52
C ASP A 492 -0.71 3.04 -18.66
N TYR A 493 -0.66 3.70 -17.50
CA TYR A 493 -1.81 3.77 -16.60
C TYR A 493 -1.88 5.07 -15.82
N TRP A 494 -3.09 5.46 -15.45
CA TRP A 494 -3.34 6.54 -14.50
C TRP A 494 -3.14 6.07 -13.05
N VAL A 495 -2.55 6.92 -12.24
CA VAL A 495 -2.35 6.70 -10.80
C VAL A 495 -2.44 8.01 -10.03
N ASP A 496 -3.04 7.94 -8.84
CA ASP A 496 -3.15 9.07 -7.93
C ASP A 496 -1.76 9.52 -7.47
N THR A 497 -1.57 10.83 -7.40
CA THR A 497 -0.25 11.40 -7.05
C THR A 497 0.21 11.17 -5.62
N ASP A 498 -0.68 10.69 -4.76
CA ASP A 498 -0.39 10.22 -3.40
C ASP A 498 -0.41 8.70 -3.26
N SER A 499 -0.45 7.94 -4.38
CA SER A 499 -0.32 6.48 -4.35
C SER A 499 0.97 6.05 -3.65
N PRO A 500 0.93 5.06 -2.74
CA PRO A 500 2.12 4.60 -2.03
C PRO A 500 3.15 3.89 -2.93
N ASP A 501 2.80 3.62 -4.19
CA ASP A 501 3.60 2.83 -5.13
C ASP A 501 4.38 3.66 -6.17
N ILE A 502 4.33 5.00 -6.07
CA ILE A 502 5.16 5.91 -6.87
C ILE A 502 6.21 6.61 -5.98
N HIS A 503 7.45 6.67 -6.46
CA HIS A 503 8.60 7.06 -5.66
C HIS A 503 9.59 7.94 -6.44
N PRO A 504 10.35 8.82 -5.75
CA PRO A 504 11.40 9.59 -6.40
C PRO A 504 12.54 8.70 -6.90
N ALA A 505 13.24 9.15 -7.95
CA ALA A 505 14.44 8.49 -8.45
C ALA A 505 15.49 8.30 -7.33
N GLY A 506 16.02 7.08 -7.23
CA GLY A 506 16.96 6.65 -6.19
C GLY A 506 16.28 5.98 -4.99
N TRP A 507 14.95 5.80 -4.98
CA TRP A 507 14.24 5.17 -3.87
C TRP A 507 14.65 3.71 -3.70
N CYS A 508 14.68 2.94 -4.78
CA CYS A 508 15.16 1.56 -4.80
C CYS A 508 16.60 1.45 -4.27
N ALA A 509 17.49 2.33 -4.71
CA ALA A 509 18.88 2.37 -4.24
C ALA A 509 18.96 2.68 -2.73
N LYS A 510 18.10 3.59 -2.24
CA LYS A 510 18.05 3.97 -0.82
C LYS A 510 17.50 2.85 0.06
N THR A 511 16.51 2.10 -0.43
CA THR A 511 15.79 1.08 0.33
C THR A 511 16.36 -0.32 0.15
N GLY A 512 17.24 -0.53 -0.82
CA GLY A 512 17.76 -1.84 -1.19
C GLY A 512 16.76 -2.68 -2.00
N HIS A 513 15.76 -2.07 -2.62
CA HIS A 513 14.86 -2.76 -3.54
C HIS A 513 15.51 -2.86 -4.93
N PRO A 514 15.38 -3.99 -5.65
CA PRO A 514 15.84 -4.07 -7.04
C PRO A 514 15.04 -3.13 -7.95
N LEU A 515 15.75 -2.28 -8.70
CA LEU A 515 15.17 -1.45 -9.76
C LEU A 515 15.29 -2.17 -11.10
N GLN A 516 14.22 -2.21 -11.87
CA GLN A 516 14.22 -2.66 -13.25
C GLN A 516 14.55 -1.47 -14.17
N PRO A 517 15.72 -1.45 -14.81
CA PRO A 517 16.07 -0.42 -15.79
C PRO A 517 15.18 -0.54 -17.06
N PRO A 518 15.18 0.49 -17.94
CA PRO A 518 14.45 0.45 -19.20
C PRO A 518 14.82 -0.76 -20.05
N ILE A 519 13.86 -1.31 -20.80
CA ILE A 519 14.17 -2.37 -21.76
C ILE A 519 14.87 -1.72 -22.97
N SER A 520 16.03 -2.23 -23.35
CA SER A 520 16.69 -1.87 -24.60
C SER A 520 16.20 -2.77 -25.73
N GLU A 521 15.80 -2.20 -26.88
CA GLU A 521 15.38 -2.95 -28.08
C GLU A 521 16.45 -3.93 -28.60
N TRP A 522 17.72 -3.75 -28.24
CA TRP A 522 18.86 -4.60 -28.65
C TRP A 522 18.84 -6.06 -28.15
N LEU A 523 17.88 -6.46 -27.30
CA LEU A 523 17.78 -7.84 -26.81
C LEU A 523 16.90 -8.77 -27.66
N TYR A 524 16.16 -8.24 -28.65
CA TYR A 524 15.32 -9.07 -29.53
C TYR A 524 16.02 -9.52 -30.82
N ASP A 525 17.12 -8.89 -31.23
CA ASP A 525 17.84 -9.22 -32.47
C ASP A 525 18.90 -10.32 -32.31
N SER A 526 18.95 -10.98 -31.15
CA SER A 526 19.97 -12.00 -30.83
C SER A 526 19.44 -13.43 -30.65
N SER A 527 18.19 -13.71 -31.01
CA SER A 527 17.56 -15.04 -30.86
C SER A 527 17.08 -15.64 -32.16
#